data_AF-A0A7T1F8I4-F1
#
_entry.id   AF-A0A7T1F8I4-F1
#
_cell.length_a   1.000
_cell.length_b   1.000
_cell.length_c   1.000
_cell.angle_alpha   90.00
_cell.angle_beta   90.00
_cell.angle_gamma   90.00
#
_symmetry.space_group_name_H-M   'P 1'
#
loop_
_entity.id
_entity.type
_entity.pdbx_description
1 polymer ?
#
loop_
_entity_poly.entity_id
_entity_poly.type
_entity_poly.pdbx_seq_one_letter_code
_entity_poly.pdbx_strand_id
1 'polypeptide(L)'
;MNAYEAYMNELATQMREELTSHDFVSLETPDAVKEHMDNVSEDETTFVVINSTCGCAAGLARPAAVTVAEQNDNKPQHKVTVFAGQDKEATQEMRDYIQQVPSSPSYALFKGNELKHFIPREHIEGRDIQDICMDIKDAFDEHCS
;
A
#
# COMPACT_ATOMS: atom_id res chain seq x y z
N MET A 1 -26.14 11.60 -5.12
CA MET A 1 -25.56 10.68 -4.13
C MET A 1 -26.64 10.30 -3.14
N ASN A 2 -26.98 9.02 -3.05
CA ASN A 2 -27.97 8.55 -2.07
C ASN A 2 -27.32 8.41 -0.68
N ALA A 3 -28.12 8.25 0.39
CA ALA A 3 -27.60 8.19 1.76
C ALA A 3 -26.64 7.01 2.00
N TYR A 4 -26.79 5.90 1.27
CA TYR A 4 -25.90 4.75 1.34
C TYR A 4 -24.53 5.06 0.72
N GLU A 5 -24.51 5.72 -0.45
CA GLU A 5 -23.27 6.16 -1.11
C GLU A 5 -22.50 7.16 -0.23
N ALA A 6 -23.19 8.11 0.41
CA ALA A 6 -22.56 9.06 1.32
C ALA A 6 -21.92 8.36 2.53
N TYR A 7 -22.63 7.40 3.14
CA TYR A 7 -22.11 6.62 4.26
C TYR A 7 -20.90 5.75 3.88
N MET A 8 -20.96 5.09 2.72
CA MET A 8 -19.83 4.29 2.22
C MET A 8 -18.61 5.15 1.91
N ASN A 9 -18.83 6.37 1.39
CA ASN A 9 -17.76 7.33 1.16
C ASN A 9 -17.11 7.78 2.48
N GLU A 10 -17.89 8.11 3.51
CA GLU A 10 -17.34 8.46 4.83
C GLU A 10 -16.49 7.34 5.43
N LEU A 11 -16.96 6.09 5.35
CA LEU A 11 -16.18 4.93 5.80
C LEU A 11 -14.87 4.76 5.02
N ALA A 12 -14.93 4.92 3.69
CA ALA A 12 -13.74 4.83 2.85
C ALA A 12 -12.73 5.93 3.18
N THR A 13 -13.21 7.17 3.42
CA THR A 13 -12.36 8.30 3.85
C THR A 13 -11.62 7.97 5.14
N GLN A 14 -12.32 7.47 6.17
CA GLN A 14 -11.67 7.09 7.43
C GLN A 14 -10.59 6.02 7.23
N MET A 15 -10.85 5.02 6.40
CA MET A 15 -9.87 3.96 6.09
C MET A 15 -8.68 4.46 5.26
N ARG A 16 -8.85 5.54 4.48
CA ARG A 16 -7.74 6.23 3.80
C ARG A 16 -6.91 7.03 4.78
N GLU A 17 -7.56 7.76 5.67
CA GLU A 17 -6.93 8.62 6.68
C GLU A 17 -5.95 7.86 7.59
N GLU A 18 -6.21 6.57 7.85
CA GLU A 18 -5.27 5.69 8.56
C GLU A 18 -3.89 5.55 7.88
N LEU A 19 -3.78 5.82 6.58
CA LEU A 19 -2.52 5.84 5.83
C LEU A 19 -2.09 7.27 5.48
N THR A 20 -3.01 8.10 4.98
CA THR A 20 -2.68 9.45 4.50
C THR A 20 -2.26 10.40 5.62
N SER A 21 -2.70 10.15 6.87
CA SER A 21 -2.20 10.89 8.05
C SER A 21 -0.74 10.57 8.39
N HIS A 22 -0.15 9.54 7.75
CA HIS A 22 1.22 9.07 7.93
C HIS A 22 2.04 9.17 6.62
N ASP A 23 1.76 10.22 5.85
CA ASP A 23 2.39 10.61 4.57
C ASP A 23 2.29 9.59 3.42
N PHE A 24 1.37 8.64 3.48
CA PHE A 24 1.05 7.84 2.29
C PHE A 24 0.23 8.69 1.31
N VAL A 25 0.70 8.79 0.06
CA VAL A 25 -0.05 9.47 -1.01
C VAL A 25 -1.13 8.52 -1.56
N SER A 26 -2.39 8.96 -1.53
CA SER A 26 -3.53 8.21 -2.10
C SER A 26 -3.56 8.37 -3.61
N LEU A 27 -3.32 7.29 -4.36
CA LEU A 27 -3.38 7.25 -5.82
C LEU A 27 -4.75 6.72 -6.25
N GLU A 28 -5.66 7.64 -6.58
CA GLU A 28 -7.09 7.31 -6.75
C GLU A 28 -7.51 7.13 -8.21
N THR A 29 -6.63 7.42 -9.16
CA THR A 29 -6.87 7.27 -10.61
C THR A 29 -5.74 6.50 -11.29
N PRO A 30 -6.00 5.85 -12.45
CA PRO A 30 -4.94 5.23 -13.25
C PRO A 30 -3.86 6.22 -13.66
N ASP A 31 -4.25 7.45 -14.00
CA ASP A 31 -3.30 8.50 -14.40
C ASP A 31 -2.40 8.89 -13.22
N ALA A 32 -2.93 8.99 -12.00
CA ALA A 32 -2.11 9.25 -10.82
C ALA A 32 -1.12 8.11 -10.53
N VAL A 33 -1.51 6.86 -10.79
CA VAL A 33 -0.61 5.71 -10.69
C VAL A 33 0.50 5.79 -11.74
N LYS A 34 0.16 5.99 -13.01
CA LYS A 34 1.14 6.13 -14.10
C LYS A 34 2.09 7.29 -13.85
N GLU A 35 1.55 8.46 -13.51
CA GLU A 35 2.32 9.65 -13.21
C GLU A 35 3.29 9.41 -12.05
N HIS A 36 2.86 8.70 -11.00
CA HIS A 36 3.76 8.33 -9.92
C HIS A 36 4.88 7.41 -10.43
N MET A 37 4.54 6.28 -11.05
CA MET A 37 5.52 5.28 -11.48
C MET A 37 6.49 5.82 -12.55
N ASP A 38 6.03 6.68 -13.46
CA ASP A 38 6.86 7.27 -14.52
C ASP A 38 7.83 8.35 -14.01
N ASN A 39 7.51 9.00 -12.87
CA ASN A 39 8.33 10.07 -12.29
C ASN A 39 9.30 9.60 -11.20
N VAL A 40 9.14 8.37 -10.68
CA VAL A 40 10.09 7.80 -9.70
C VAL A 40 11.42 7.50 -10.40
N SER A 41 12.53 7.99 -9.83
CA SER A 41 13.85 7.73 -10.40
C SER A 41 14.27 6.26 -10.21
N GLU A 42 15.12 5.73 -11.10
CA GLU A 42 15.52 4.31 -11.08
C GLU A 42 16.20 3.87 -9.77
N ASP A 43 16.77 4.81 -9.01
CA ASP A 43 17.44 4.57 -7.73
C ASP A 43 16.56 4.79 -6.50
N GLU A 44 15.39 5.40 -6.66
CA GLU A 44 14.43 5.64 -5.58
C GLU A 44 13.53 4.42 -5.34
N THR A 45 13.07 4.27 -4.10
CA THR A 45 12.18 3.16 -3.72
C THR A 45 10.80 3.65 -3.33
N THR A 46 9.79 2.87 -3.74
CA THR A 46 8.38 3.14 -3.50
C THR A 46 7.75 1.99 -2.74
N PHE A 47 7.23 2.27 -1.56
CA PHE A 47 6.40 1.34 -0.81
C PHE A 47 4.93 1.61 -1.08
N VAL A 48 4.26 0.59 -1.62
CA VAL A 48 2.86 0.61 -2.02
C VAL A 48 2.05 -0.24 -1.06
N VAL A 49 1.02 0.36 -0.46
CA VAL A 49 -0.01 -0.37 0.28
C VAL A 49 -1.24 -0.52 -0.61
N ILE A 50 -1.64 -1.76 -0.87
CA ILE A 50 -2.88 -2.06 -1.58
C ILE A 50 -3.96 -2.20 -0.50
N ASN A 51 -4.57 -1.08 -0.14
CA ASN A 51 -5.54 -0.98 0.94
C ASN A 51 -6.85 -1.72 0.61
N SER A 52 -7.66 -2.02 1.63
CA SER A 52 -8.92 -2.76 1.51
C SER A 52 -9.88 -2.41 2.66
N THR A 53 -11.17 -2.69 2.46
CA THR A 53 -12.19 -2.61 3.52
C THR A 53 -12.23 -3.85 4.42
N CYS A 54 -11.42 -4.90 4.16
CA CYS A 54 -11.43 -6.10 5.01
C CYS A 54 -10.96 -5.82 6.44
N GLY A 55 -11.43 -6.60 7.41
CA GLY A 55 -10.97 -6.51 8.80
C GLY A 55 -9.45 -6.76 8.95
N CYS A 56 -8.87 -7.59 8.10
CA CYS A 56 -7.43 -7.79 7.99
C CYS A 56 -6.65 -6.50 7.67
N ALA A 57 -7.22 -5.59 6.89
CA ALA A 57 -6.57 -4.34 6.54
C ALA A 57 -6.55 -3.39 7.74
N ALA A 58 -7.66 -3.31 8.47
CA ALA A 58 -7.80 -2.45 9.64
C ALA A 58 -6.97 -2.94 10.84
N GLY A 59 -7.03 -4.25 11.14
CA GLY A 59 -6.38 -4.79 12.33
C GLY A 59 -4.91 -5.13 12.17
N LEU A 60 -4.43 -5.31 10.94
CA LEU A 60 -3.08 -5.82 10.67
C LEU A 60 -2.36 -4.95 9.65
N ALA A 61 -2.94 -4.79 8.45
CA ALA A 61 -2.14 -4.28 7.34
C ALA A 61 -1.75 -2.80 7.49
N ARG A 62 -2.73 -1.91 7.66
CA ARG A 62 -2.43 -0.47 7.81
C ARG A 62 -1.59 -0.18 9.06
N PRO A 63 -1.90 -0.75 10.24
CA PRO A 63 -1.06 -0.54 11.42
C PRO A 63 0.39 -1.02 11.24
N ALA A 64 0.62 -2.16 10.59
CA ALA A 64 1.98 -2.66 10.34
C ALA A 64 2.75 -1.75 9.36
N ALA A 65 2.12 -1.38 8.24
CA ALA A 65 2.70 -0.48 7.25
C ALA A 65 3.09 0.87 7.86
N VAL A 66 2.20 1.50 8.63
CA VAL A 66 2.47 2.77 9.32
C VAL A 66 3.62 2.61 10.32
N THR A 67 3.55 1.61 11.18
CA THR A 67 4.56 1.37 12.22
C THR A 67 5.96 1.27 11.63
N VAL A 68 6.14 0.44 10.60
CA VAL A 68 7.47 0.21 10.00
C VAL A 68 7.94 1.42 9.20
N ALA A 69 7.05 2.06 8.44
CA ALA A 69 7.37 3.28 7.70
C ALA A 69 7.82 4.45 8.61
N GLU A 70 7.30 4.52 9.83
CA GLU A 70 7.68 5.55 10.80
C GLU A 70 8.93 5.20 11.59
N GLN A 71 9.13 3.92 11.94
CA GLN A 71 10.12 3.52 12.93
C GLN A 71 11.39 2.89 12.36
N ASN A 72 11.37 2.35 11.14
CA ASN A 72 12.58 1.70 10.59
C ASN A 72 13.66 2.72 10.21
N ASP A 73 14.94 2.36 10.34
CA ASP A 73 16.03 3.26 9.98
C ASP A 73 16.13 3.44 8.46
N ASN A 74 16.05 2.34 7.71
CA ASN A 74 15.98 2.36 6.25
C ASN A 74 14.53 2.50 5.81
N LYS A 75 14.25 3.48 4.96
CA LYS A 75 12.86 3.80 4.56
C LYS A 75 12.77 4.04 3.07
N PRO A 76 11.62 3.71 2.47
CA PRO A 76 11.35 4.07 1.10
C PRO A 76 11.28 5.58 0.94
N GLN A 77 11.77 6.09 -0.18
CA GLN A 77 11.66 7.51 -0.54
C GLN A 77 10.21 7.92 -0.76
N HIS A 78 9.39 7.00 -1.30
CA HIS A 78 7.99 7.22 -1.60
C HIS A 78 7.10 6.24 -0.85
N LYS A 79 6.01 6.75 -0.28
CA LYS A 79 4.95 5.96 0.37
C LYS A 79 3.64 6.26 -0.34
N VAL A 80 3.02 5.25 -0.94
CA VAL A 80 1.78 5.42 -1.68
C VAL A 80 0.76 4.33 -1.36
N THR A 81 -0.51 4.61 -1.63
CA THR A 81 -1.59 3.65 -1.43
C THR A 81 -2.60 3.70 -2.57
N VAL A 82 -3.10 2.54 -2.96
CA VAL A 82 -4.29 2.38 -3.82
C VAL A 82 -5.37 1.65 -3.02
N PHE A 83 -6.65 1.95 -3.26
CA PHE A 83 -7.75 1.38 -2.45
C PHE A 83 -8.54 0.32 -3.21
N ALA A 84 -8.24 -0.96 -2.96
CA ALA A 84 -8.92 -2.06 -3.63
C ALA A 84 -10.42 -2.08 -3.34
N GLY A 85 -11.21 -2.07 -4.41
CA GLY A 85 -12.68 -2.09 -4.35
C GLY A 85 -13.33 -0.70 -4.35
N GLN A 86 -12.62 0.34 -3.90
CA GLN A 86 -13.06 1.74 -3.98
C GLN A 86 -12.50 2.38 -5.26
N ASP A 87 -11.18 2.39 -5.44
CA ASP A 87 -10.49 2.92 -6.62
C ASP A 87 -10.09 1.76 -7.55
N LYS A 88 -11.09 1.13 -8.16
CA LYS A 88 -10.90 -0.11 -8.90
C LYS A 88 -9.89 0.03 -10.04
N GLU A 89 -9.99 1.11 -10.81
CA GLU A 89 -9.13 1.35 -11.96
C GLU A 89 -7.70 1.68 -11.54
N ALA A 90 -7.51 2.55 -10.53
CA ALA A 90 -6.19 2.83 -9.98
C ALA A 90 -5.52 1.59 -9.38
N THR A 91 -6.29 0.77 -8.65
CA THR A 91 -5.79 -0.49 -8.09
C THR A 91 -5.41 -1.47 -9.20
N GLN A 92 -6.18 -1.53 -10.29
CA GLN A 92 -5.85 -2.39 -11.42
C GLN A 92 -4.59 -1.92 -12.13
N GLU A 93 -4.46 -0.62 -12.39
CA GLU A 93 -3.26 -0.03 -12.98
C GLU A 93 -2.02 -0.37 -12.15
N MET A 94 -2.06 -0.19 -10.83
CA MET A 94 -0.95 -0.54 -9.94
C MET A 94 -0.62 -2.05 -10.00
N ARG A 95 -1.63 -2.92 -10.13
CA ARG A 95 -1.42 -4.37 -10.28
C ARG A 95 -0.74 -4.74 -11.58
N ASP A 96 -0.93 -3.97 -12.65
CA ASP A 96 -0.28 -4.21 -13.93
C ASP A 96 1.24 -3.94 -13.86
N TYR A 97 1.68 -3.05 -12.95
CA TYR A 97 3.10 -2.89 -12.57
C TYR A 97 3.59 -4.01 -11.64
N ILE A 98 2.76 -4.45 -10.68
CA ILE A 98 3.13 -5.51 -9.72
C ILE A 98 3.27 -6.88 -10.40
N GLN A 99 2.39 -7.24 -11.34
CA GLN A 99 2.43 -8.52 -12.08
C GLN A 99 2.45 -9.79 -11.21
N GLN A 100 1.97 -9.71 -9.96
CA GLN A 100 1.76 -10.83 -9.06
C GLN A 100 0.28 -11.21 -8.97
N VAL A 101 0.00 -12.39 -8.39
CA VAL A 101 -1.39 -12.81 -8.15
C VAL A 101 -2.11 -11.75 -7.31
N PRO A 102 -3.20 -11.13 -7.84
CA PRO A 102 -3.86 -10.03 -7.15
C PRO A 102 -4.47 -10.45 -5.81
N SER A 103 -4.14 -9.73 -4.74
CA SER A 103 -4.76 -9.90 -3.43
C SER A 103 -4.89 -8.56 -2.70
N SER A 104 -5.79 -8.46 -1.73
CA SER A 104 -5.90 -7.28 -0.86
C SER A 104 -6.35 -7.64 0.57
N PRO A 105 -5.76 -7.04 1.62
CA PRO A 105 -4.61 -6.13 1.57
C PRO A 105 -3.34 -6.85 1.12
N SER A 106 -2.41 -6.10 0.52
CA SER A 106 -1.08 -6.57 0.14
C SER A 106 -0.12 -5.39 0.11
N TYR A 107 1.19 -5.69 0.06
CA TYR A 107 2.24 -4.68 -0.09
C TYR A 107 3.12 -4.97 -1.28
N ALA A 108 3.63 -3.91 -1.90
CA ALA A 108 4.68 -3.99 -2.89
C ALA A 108 5.79 -2.98 -2.55
N LEU A 109 7.04 -3.39 -2.76
CA LEU A 109 8.20 -2.51 -2.69
C LEU A 109 8.87 -2.49 -4.06
N PHE A 110 9.01 -1.30 -4.62
CA PHE A 110 9.65 -1.06 -5.91
C PHE A 110 10.97 -0.32 -5.72
N LYS A 111 11.89 -0.49 -6.67
CA LYS A 111 13.01 0.40 -6.93
C LYS A 111 12.94 0.87 -8.38
N GLY A 112 12.73 2.15 -8.61
CA GLY A 112 12.20 2.63 -9.88
C GLY A 112 10.89 1.91 -10.22
N ASN A 113 10.85 1.30 -11.41
CA ASN A 113 9.73 0.47 -11.86
C ASN A 113 9.92 -1.04 -11.65
N GLU A 114 11.02 -1.45 -11.01
CA GLU A 114 11.28 -2.86 -10.74
C GLU A 114 10.68 -3.28 -9.40
N LEU A 115 9.80 -4.28 -9.41
CA LEU A 115 9.28 -4.89 -8.19
C LEU A 115 10.39 -5.67 -7.47
N LYS A 116 10.73 -5.25 -6.25
CA LYS A 116 11.74 -5.88 -5.41
C LYS A 116 11.15 -6.86 -4.41
N HIS A 117 10.02 -6.50 -3.81
CA HIS A 117 9.38 -7.35 -2.82
C HIS A 117 7.85 -7.26 -2.92
N PHE A 118 7.16 -8.36 -2.64
CA PHE A 118 5.70 -8.43 -2.63
C PHE A 118 5.19 -9.31 -1.50
N ILE A 119 4.28 -8.76 -0.70
CA ILE A 119 3.67 -9.45 0.44
C ILE A 119 2.17 -9.62 0.13
N PRO A 120 1.74 -10.81 -0.34
CA PRO A 120 0.34 -11.10 -0.61
C PRO A 120 -0.50 -11.20 0.66
N ARG A 121 -1.83 -11.14 0.51
CA ARG A 121 -2.80 -11.26 1.62
C ARG A 121 -2.58 -12.50 2.49
N GLU A 122 -2.21 -13.63 1.90
CA GLU A 122 -1.93 -14.89 2.64
C GLU A 122 -0.77 -14.79 3.63
N HIS A 123 0.12 -13.80 3.46
CA HIS A 123 1.17 -13.46 4.39
C HIS A 123 0.78 -12.33 5.37
N ILE A 124 -0.48 -11.93 5.39
CA ILE A 124 -1.03 -10.91 6.30
C ILE A 124 -2.18 -11.51 7.12
N GLU A 125 -3.13 -12.15 6.46
CA GLU A 125 -4.35 -12.67 7.08
C GLU A 125 -4.06 -13.77 8.10
N GLY A 126 -4.55 -13.58 9.33
CA GLY A 126 -4.44 -14.56 10.41
C GLY A 126 -3.04 -14.64 11.05
N ARG A 127 -2.12 -13.75 10.69
CA ARG A 127 -0.76 -13.69 11.27
C ARG A 127 -0.67 -12.70 12.43
N ASP A 128 0.40 -12.85 13.21
CA ASP A 128 0.77 -11.88 14.24
C ASP A 128 1.27 -10.59 13.57
N ILE A 129 0.86 -9.45 14.10
CA ILE A 129 1.24 -8.15 13.55
C ILE A 129 2.75 -7.91 13.63
N GLN A 130 3.44 -8.43 14.64
CA GLN A 130 4.88 -8.28 14.77
C GLN A 130 5.62 -9.00 13.65
N ASP A 131 5.14 -10.19 13.24
CA ASP A 131 5.72 -10.92 12.11
C ASP A 131 5.55 -10.13 10.81
N ILE A 132 4.37 -9.52 10.61
CA ILE A 132 4.11 -8.68 9.43
C ILE A 132 5.02 -7.45 9.42
N CYS A 133 5.21 -6.80 10.58
CA CYS A 133 6.15 -5.69 10.72
C CYS A 133 7.58 -6.13 10.39
N MET A 134 8.01 -7.30 10.85
CA MET A 134 9.33 -7.84 10.54
C MET A 134 9.50 -8.09 9.05
N ASP A 135 8.50 -8.66 8.36
CA ASP A 135 8.59 -8.90 6.91
C ASP A 135 8.74 -7.58 6.12
N ILE A 136 7.99 -6.54 6.49
CA ILE A 136 8.11 -5.21 5.85
C ILE A 136 9.48 -4.60 6.16
N LYS A 137 9.94 -4.72 7.42
CA LYS A 137 11.22 -4.20 7.87
C LYS A 137 12.38 -4.83 7.10
N ASP A 138 12.38 -6.15 6.97
CA ASP A 138 13.43 -6.90 6.27
C ASP A 138 13.48 -6.48 4.79
N ALA A 139 12.32 -6.28 4.15
CA ALA A 139 12.27 -5.76 2.79
C ALA A 139 12.85 -4.33 2.66
N PHE A 140 12.60 -3.46 3.64
CA PHE A 140 13.18 -2.11 3.66
C PHE A 140 14.69 -2.15 3.86
N ASP A 141 15.18 -2.97 4.80
CA ASP A 141 16.60 -3.07 5.07
C ASP A 141 17.39 -3.66 3.90
N GLU A 142 16.77 -4.55 3.11
CA GLU A 142 17.40 -5.13 1.93
C GLU A 142 17.43 -4.16 0.72
N HIS A 143 16.43 -3.30 0.57
CA HIS A 143 16.21 -2.57 -0.69
C HIS A 143 16.28 -1.04 -0.60
N CYS A 144 16.15 -0.46 0.60
CA CYS A 144 16.11 1.00 0.82
C CYS A 144 17.44 1.60 1.32
N SER A 145 18.54 0.85 1.25
CA SER A 145 19.90 1.30 1.61
C SER A 145 20.59 2.09 0.50
#